data_AF-B0ZYQ4-F1
#
_entry.id   AF-B0ZYQ4-F1
#
_cell.length_a   1.000
_cell.length_b   1.000
_cell.length_c   1.000
_cell.angle_alpha   90.00
_cell.angle_beta   90.00
_cell.angle_gamma   90.00
#
_symmetry.space_group_name_H-M   'P 1'
#
loop_
_entity.id
_entity.type
_entity.pdbx_description
1 polymer ?
#
loop_
_entity_poly.entity_id
_entity_poly.type
_entity_poly.pdbx_seq_one_letter_code
_entity_poly.pdbx_strand_id
1 'polypeptide(L)'
;DTDLLGNFDAVLEESVTCISYDDEERAACSYRLMSRERHQMKDDRDRSLILSENLQLLAMSLQQPKDAVQLDMRYYKSTPSNEDNLPVVLSISSQNLFLSCVGPADRPRVHLEKWDRKLQNISSASDLLRFVFFKKVSGAGDHFELESAMHRGWFFCTSR
;
A
#
# COMPACT_ATOMS: atom_id res chain seq x y z
N ASP A 1 -12.36 -30.33 38.25
CA ASP A 1 -10.90 -30.36 38.44
C ASP A 1 -10.25 -30.69 37.10
N THR A 2 -9.86 -29.66 36.32
CA THR A 2 -8.51 -28.99 36.29
C THR A 2 -7.43 -29.98 35.85
N ASP A 3 -6.67 -29.82 34.75
CA ASP A 3 -6.08 -28.67 34.05
C ASP A 3 -5.84 -29.05 32.55
N LEU A 4 -6.02 -28.18 31.55
CA LEU A 4 -5.23 -27.02 31.11
C LEU A 4 -3.78 -27.32 30.61
N LEU A 5 -3.58 -26.96 29.34
CA LEU A 5 -2.37 -26.47 28.65
C LEU A 5 -1.53 -27.42 27.76
N GLY A 6 -1.29 -26.92 26.54
CA GLY A 6 -0.30 -27.40 25.57
C GLY A 6 -0.73 -27.14 24.12
N ASN A 7 -1.25 -25.96 23.77
CA ASN A 7 -0.52 -24.92 23.02
C ASN A 7 0.57 -25.44 22.07
N PHE A 8 0.30 -25.46 20.76
CA PHE A 8 1.17 -24.91 19.71
C PHE A 8 0.29 -24.56 18.50
N ASP A 9 -0.13 -23.31 18.46
CA ASP A 9 -0.57 -22.64 17.23
C ASP A 9 0.60 -22.65 16.25
N ALA A 10 0.61 -23.61 15.34
CA ALA A 10 1.46 -23.56 14.16
C ALA A 10 0.73 -22.72 13.11
N VAL A 11 0.72 -21.41 13.30
CA VAL A 11 0.39 -20.47 12.22
C VAL A 11 1.55 -20.55 11.22
N LEU A 12 1.35 -21.33 10.17
CA LEU A 12 2.20 -21.33 8.98
C LEU A 12 2.07 -19.94 8.34
N GLU A 13 3.04 -19.07 8.64
CA GLU A 13 3.27 -17.83 7.89
C GLU A 13 3.89 -18.20 6.54
N GLU A 14 3.05 -18.64 5.59
CA GLU A 14 3.50 -18.94 4.24
C GLU A 14 3.92 -17.65 3.53
N SER A 15 5.19 -17.61 3.16
CA SER A 15 5.85 -16.50 2.50
C SER A 15 5.17 -16.11 1.20
N VAL A 16 4.84 -14.82 1.07
CA VAL A 16 4.38 -14.20 -0.17
C VAL A 16 5.46 -14.38 -1.25
N THR A 17 5.18 -15.21 -2.25
CA THR A 17 6.06 -15.38 -3.42
C THR A 17 5.62 -14.38 -4.46
N CYS A 18 6.38 -13.31 -4.66
CA CYS A 18 6.14 -12.36 -5.74
C CYS A 18 7.02 -12.71 -6.95
N ILE A 19 6.39 -12.67 -8.11
CA ILE A 19 7.00 -12.93 -9.41
C ILE A 19 7.51 -11.58 -9.93
N SER A 20 8.84 -11.40 -10.01
CA SER A 20 9.45 -10.21 -10.61
C SER A 20 9.53 -10.37 -12.12
N TYR A 21 9.05 -9.38 -12.87
CA TYR A 21 9.41 -9.20 -14.28
C TYR A 21 10.65 -8.30 -14.37
N ASP A 22 11.55 -8.61 -15.30
CA ASP A 22 12.91 -8.08 -15.42
C ASP A 22 13.03 -6.53 -15.36
N ASP A 23 14.16 -6.09 -14.82
CA ASP A 23 14.59 -4.68 -14.68
C ASP A 23 14.76 -4.00 -16.05
N GLU A 24 13.69 -3.42 -16.60
CA GLU A 24 13.81 -2.39 -17.63
C GLU A 24 14.27 -1.06 -17.01
N GLU A 25 15.32 -0.47 -17.57
CA GLU A 25 15.86 0.82 -17.17
C GLU A 25 14.75 1.89 -17.16
N ARG A 26 14.33 2.30 -15.96
CA ARG A 26 13.15 3.15 -15.79
C ARG A 26 13.40 4.52 -16.39
N ALA A 27 12.62 4.88 -17.41
CA ALA A 27 12.61 6.24 -17.93
C ALA A 27 12.36 7.25 -16.79
N ALA A 28 13.13 8.34 -16.79
CA ALA A 28 13.03 9.37 -15.77
C ALA A 28 11.65 10.05 -15.82
N CYS A 29 10.78 9.70 -14.88
CA CYS A 29 9.47 10.27 -14.67
C CYS A 29 9.44 11.19 -13.44
N SER A 30 8.56 12.19 -13.47
CA SER A 30 8.19 12.99 -12.30
C SER A 30 6.69 12.92 -12.04
N TYR A 31 6.31 12.98 -10.77
CA TYR A 31 4.94 12.89 -10.30
C TYR A 31 4.57 14.18 -9.56
N ARG A 32 3.52 14.86 -10.01
CA ARG A 32 3.01 16.10 -9.39
C ARG A 32 1.64 15.87 -8.79
N LEU A 33 1.47 16.23 -7.52
CA LEU A 33 0.19 16.12 -6.80
C LEU A 33 -0.90 16.92 -7.53
N MET A 34 -2.04 16.28 -7.77
CA MET A 34 -3.20 16.88 -8.44
C MET A 34 -4.39 17.03 -7.50
N SER A 35 -4.76 15.96 -6.82
CA SER A 35 -5.95 15.91 -5.96
C SER A 35 -5.74 14.97 -4.77
N ARG A 36 -6.66 15.05 -3.80
CA ARG A 36 -6.73 14.15 -2.66
C ARG A 36 -8.18 13.79 -2.39
N GLU A 37 -8.42 12.52 -2.10
CA GLU A 37 -9.71 12.00 -1.68
C GLU A 37 -9.56 11.16 -0.41
N ARG A 38 -10.63 11.08 0.38
CA ARG A 38 -10.68 10.24 1.58
C ARG A 38 -11.48 8.99 1.29
N HIS A 39 -10.90 7.85 1.64
CA HIS A 39 -11.49 6.54 1.38
C HIS A 39 -11.38 5.65 2.61
N GLN A 40 -12.42 4.86 2.87
CA GLN A 40 -12.28 3.64 3.65
C GLN A 40 -12.18 2.50 2.63
N MET A 41 -11.10 1.75 2.67
CA MET A 41 -10.84 0.67 1.73
C MET A 41 -11.21 -0.67 2.36
N LYS A 42 -11.72 -1.56 1.51
CA LYS A 42 -11.94 -2.96 1.83
C LYS A 42 -11.14 -3.84 0.86
N ASP A 43 -10.75 -5.01 1.33
CA ASP A 43 -10.23 -6.04 0.44
C ASP A 43 -11.35 -6.83 -0.24
N ASP A 44 -10.98 -7.83 -1.04
CA ASP A 44 -11.87 -8.72 -1.78
C ASP A 44 -12.73 -9.64 -0.88
N ARG A 45 -12.51 -9.61 0.44
CA ARG A 45 -13.27 -10.36 1.46
C ARG A 45 -14.09 -9.44 2.35
N ASP A 46 -14.35 -8.22 1.91
CA ASP A 46 -15.09 -7.20 2.67
C ASP A 46 -14.45 -6.78 3.99
N ARG A 47 -13.16 -7.09 4.20
CA ARG A 47 -12.44 -6.71 5.43
C ARG A 47 -11.92 -5.29 5.30
N SER A 48 -12.12 -4.51 6.36
CA SER A 48 -11.65 -3.13 6.43
C SER A 48 -10.24 -3.08 7.01
N LEU A 49 -9.47 -2.06 6.64
CA LEU A 49 -8.16 -1.82 7.23
C LEU A 49 -8.31 -1.14 8.59
N ILE A 50 -7.58 -1.64 9.59
CA ILE A 50 -7.42 -1.01 10.91
C ILE A 50 -5.94 -0.71 11.18
N LEU A 51 -5.65 0.25 12.06
CA LEU A 51 -4.30 0.55 12.53
C LEU A 51 -4.08 -0.10 13.89
N SER A 52 -3.10 -1.01 13.99
CA SER A 52 -2.70 -1.60 15.27
C SER A 52 -1.82 -0.64 16.08
N GLU A 53 -1.65 -0.93 17.38
CA GLU A 53 -0.80 -0.15 18.28
C GLU A 53 0.67 -0.10 17.82
N ASN A 54 1.13 -1.13 17.10
CA ASN A 54 2.49 -1.23 16.57
C ASN A 54 2.66 -0.54 15.20
N LEU A 55 1.71 0.32 14.81
CA LEU A 55 1.70 1.01 13.51
C LEU A 55 1.70 0.06 12.30
N GLN A 56 0.96 -1.05 12.42
CA GLN A 56 0.72 -1.97 11.31
C GLN A 56 -0.72 -1.86 10.83
N LEU A 57 -0.92 -1.96 9.52
CA LEU A 57 -2.26 -2.09 8.95
C LEU A 57 -2.68 -3.56 8.97
N LEU A 58 -3.85 -3.84 9.54
CA LEU A 58 -4.44 -5.18 9.55
C LEU A 58 -5.79 -5.14 8.83
N ALA A 59 -6.11 -6.20 8.07
CA ALA A 59 -7.41 -6.34 7.43
C ALA A 59 -8.33 -7.19 8.32
N MET A 60 -9.43 -6.63 8.78
CA MET A 60 -10.39 -7.32 9.66
C MET A 60 -11.84 -7.07 9.27
N SER A 61 -12.69 -8.06 9.50
CA SER A 61 -14.14 -7.88 9.44
C SER A 61 -14.57 -7.06 10.65
N LEU A 62 -15.13 -5.87 10.40
CA LEU A 62 -15.57 -4.97 11.46
C LEU A 62 -17.08 -5.02 11.60
N GLN A 63 -17.56 -4.96 12.85
CA GLN A 63 -18.98 -4.80 13.14
C GLN A 63 -19.45 -3.37 12.88
N GLN A 64 -18.57 -2.37 13.03
CA GLN A 64 -18.90 -0.96 12.85
C GLN A 64 -17.86 -0.25 11.96
N PRO A 65 -18.30 0.60 11.00
CA PRO A 65 -17.38 1.30 10.08
C PRO A 65 -16.45 2.32 10.75
N LYS A 66 -16.78 2.78 11.96
CA LYS A 66 -16.03 3.83 12.67
C LYS A 66 -14.61 3.42 13.06
N ASP A 67 -14.38 2.11 13.18
CA ASP A 67 -13.08 1.56 13.59
C ASP A 67 -12.14 1.37 12.38
N ALA A 68 -12.66 1.53 11.16
CA ALA A 68 -11.86 1.45 9.94
C ALA A 68 -11.00 2.71 9.75
N VAL A 69 -9.76 2.49 9.32
CA VAL A 69 -8.83 3.57 8.97
C VAL A 69 -9.38 4.36 7.78
N GLN A 70 -9.44 5.68 7.97
CA GLN A 70 -9.64 6.61 6.88
C GLN A 70 -8.28 6.86 6.19
N LEU A 71 -8.21 6.59 4.89
CA LEU A 71 -7.02 6.83 4.08
C LEU A 71 -7.22 8.08 3.21
N ASP A 72 -6.24 8.96 3.23
CA ASP A 72 -6.05 10.03 2.26
C ASP A 72 -5.32 9.46 1.04
N MET A 73 -6.04 9.21 -0.05
CA MET A 73 -5.47 8.84 -1.35
C MET A 73 -5.17 10.10 -2.15
N ARG A 74 -3.90 10.32 -2.47
CA ARG A 74 -3.41 11.48 -3.21
C ARG A 74 -3.07 11.05 -4.63
N TYR A 75 -3.68 11.67 -5.61
CA TYR A 75 -3.44 11.35 -7.02
C TYR A 75 -2.42 12.28 -7.62
N TYR A 76 -1.51 11.71 -8.40
CA TYR A 76 -0.44 12.44 -9.06
C TYR A 76 -0.61 12.36 -10.58
N LYS A 77 -0.09 13.36 -11.27
CA LYS A 77 0.11 13.34 -12.72
C LYS A 77 1.56 12.98 -13.01
N SER A 78 1.78 11.97 -13.86
CA SER A 78 3.10 11.61 -14.38
C SER A 78 3.55 12.57 -15.49
N THR A 79 4.85 12.83 -15.57
CA THR A 79 5.52 13.50 -16.70
C THR A 79 6.79 12.73 -17.05
N PRO A 80 6.92 12.14 -18.26
CA PRO A 80 5.90 12.11 -19.33
C PRO A 80 4.59 11.42 -18.89
N SER A 81 3.49 11.75 -19.55
CA SER A 81 2.20 11.13 -19.28
C SER A 81 2.27 9.64 -19.62
N ASN A 82 1.76 8.82 -18.72
CA ASN A 82 1.61 7.39 -18.91
C ASN A 82 0.19 7.04 -18.45
N GLU A 83 -0.68 6.72 -19.41
CA GLU A 83 -2.10 6.48 -19.16
C GLU A 83 -2.33 5.12 -18.45
N ASP A 84 -1.40 4.18 -18.59
CA ASP A 84 -1.51 2.83 -18.02
C ASP A 84 -1.28 2.81 -16.49
N ASN A 85 -0.71 3.88 -15.95
CA ASN A 85 -0.31 3.96 -14.56
C ASN A 85 -0.95 5.20 -13.90
N LEU A 86 -1.86 4.98 -12.95
CA LEU A 86 -2.40 6.04 -12.09
C LEU A 86 -1.58 6.13 -10.79
N PRO A 87 -0.60 7.05 -10.67
CA PRO A 87 0.24 7.15 -9.49
C PRO A 87 -0.53 7.75 -8.32
N VAL A 88 -0.47 7.07 -7.18
CA VAL A 88 -1.08 7.47 -5.93
C VAL A 88 -0.10 7.40 -4.77
N VAL A 89 -0.32 8.24 -3.77
CA VAL A 89 0.32 8.15 -2.46
C VAL A 89 -0.78 7.99 -1.41
N LEU A 90 -0.61 7.05 -0.49
CA LEU A 90 -1.59 6.73 0.54
C LEU A 90 -1.06 7.15 1.91
N SER A 91 -1.89 7.86 2.68
CA SER A 91 -1.60 8.20 4.08
C SER A 91 -2.82 7.98 4.96
N ILE A 92 -2.61 7.68 6.24
CA ILE A 92 -3.70 7.65 7.21
C ILE A 92 -4.18 9.09 7.45
N SER A 93 -5.48 9.36 7.26
CA SER A 93 -6.05 10.70 7.41
C SER A 93 -5.77 11.26 8.81
N SER A 94 -5.45 12.55 8.87
CA SER A 94 -5.11 13.27 10.10
C SER A 94 -3.84 12.76 10.81
N GLN A 95 -3.07 11.86 10.18
CA GLN A 95 -1.79 11.38 10.67
C GLN A 95 -0.73 11.57 9.58
N ASN A 96 0.51 11.86 9.98
CA ASN A 96 1.63 11.94 9.04
C ASN A 96 2.22 10.54 8.77
N LEU A 97 1.37 9.51 8.67
CA LEU A 97 1.76 8.12 8.41
C LEU A 97 1.40 7.75 6.96
N PHE A 98 2.39 7.30 6.21
CA PHE A 98 2.30 7.01 4.78
C PHE A 98 2.62 5.55 4.52
N LEU A 99 1.95 4.94 3.55
CA LEU A 99 2.40 3.65 3.02
C LEU A 99 3.71 3.87 2.26
N SER A 100 4.71 3.07 2.59
CA SER A 100 6.05 3.11 2.02
C SER A 100 6.51 1.69 1.68
N CYS A 101 7.05 1.50 0.48
CA CYS A 101 7.62 0.24 0.02
C CYS A 101 9.14 0.32 0.01
N VAL A 102 9.79 -0.41 0.92
CA VAL A 102 11.25 -0.36 1.14
C VAL A 102 11.84 -1.76 1.13
N GLY A 103 13.17 -1.85 1.11
CA GLY A 103 13.90 -3.11 1.16
C GLY A 103 14.61 -3.42 -0.16
N PRO A 104 15.32 -4.54 -0.23
CA PRO A 104 15.97 -4.98 -1.46
C PRO A 104 14.92 -5.46 -2.48
N ALA A 105 15.29 -5.47 -3.77
CA ALA A 105 14.36 -5.76 -4.87
C ALA A 105 13.77 -7.17 -4.84
N ASP A 106 14.49 -8.13 -4.25
CA ASP A 106 14.07 -9.52 -4.08
C ASP A 106 13.14 -9.72 -2.88
N ARG A 107 13.11 -8.76 -1.94
CA ARG A 107 12.29 -8.84 -0.72
C ARG A 107 11.82 -7.47 -0.21
N PRO A 108 11.08 -6.70 -1.02
CA PRO A 108 10.49 -5.45 -0.59
C PRO A 108 9.39 -5.70 0.43
N ARG A 109 9.12 -4.68 1.24
CA ARG A 109 8.10 -4.69 2.28
C ARG A 109 7.33 -3.38 2.28
N VAL A 110 6.02 -3.48 2.44
CA VAL A 110 5.17 -2.32 2.69
C VAL A 110 5.04 -2.11 4.19
N HIS A 111 5.23 -0.89 4.66
CA HIS A 111 4.98 -0.50 6.04
C HIS A 111 4.45 0.93 6.13
N LEU A 112 4.04 1.35 7.33
CA LEU A 112 3.76 2.75 7.62
C LEU A 112 5.04 3.48 8.00
N GLU A 113 5.28 4.62 7.34
CA GLU A 113 6.41 5.51 7.58
C GLU A 113 5.89 6.87 8.02
N LYS A 114 6.45 7.41 9.11
CA LYS A 114 6.15 8.79 9.51
C LYS A 114 6.90 9.76 8.61
N TRP A 115 6.18 10.70 8.00
CA TRP A 115 6.76 11.67 7.07
C TRP A 115 6.11 13.05 7.20
N ASP A 116 6.88 14.01 7.72
CA ASP A 116 6.39 15.36 8.01
C ASP A 116 6.62 16.37 6.88
N ARG A 117 7.27 15.96 5.77
CA ARG A 117 7.57 16.84 4.62
C ARG A 117 6.48 16.73 3.55
N LYS A 118 6.39 17.78 2.73
CA LYS A 118 5.45 17.81 1.60
C LYS A 118 5.90 16.86 0.49
N LEU A 119 4.98 16.05 0.00
CA LEU A 119 5.15 15.20 -1.19
C LEU A 119 4.47 15.85 -2.40
N GLN A 120 4.76 17.12 -2.73
CA GLN A 120 4.08 17.79 -3.85
C GLN A 120 4.62 17.35 -5.23
N ASN A 121 5.93 17.12 -5.30
CA ASN A 121 6.63 16.65 -6.49
C ASN A 121 7.53 15.48 -6.07
N ILE A 122 7.46 14.37 -6.80
CA ILE A 122 8.27 13.17 -6.55
C ILE A 122 8.99 12.84 -7.86
N SER A 123 10.29 12.56 -7.78
CA SER A 123 11.06 12.05 -8.91
C SER A 123 11.17 10.54 -8.83
N SER A 124 11.03 9.85 -9.95
CA SER A 124 11.33 8.41 -10.06
C SER A 124 12.80 8.08 -9.78
N ALA A 125 13.70 9.05 -9.89
CA ALA A 125 15.12 8.89 -9.56
C ALA A 125 15.44 9.20 -8.08
N SER A 126 14.42 9.52 -7.25
CA SER A 126 14.60 9.84 -5.83
C SER A 126 14.09 8.73 -4.93
N ASP A 127 14.62 8.68 -3.71
CA ASP A 127 14.18 7.76 -2.65
C ASP A 127 12.68 7.94 -2.30
N LEU A 128 12.09 9.08 -2.61
CA LEU A 128 10.66 9.37 -2.41
C LEU A 128 9.74 8.48 -3.27
N LEU A 129 10.26 7.78 -4.28
CA LEU A 129 9.50 6.84 -5.09
C LEU A 129 8.88 5.71 -4.25
N ARG A 130 9.47 5.37 -3.09
CA ARG A 130 8.93 4.38 -2.13
C ARG A 130 7.50 4.65 -1.68
N PHE A 131 7.05 5.90 -1.72
CA PHE A 131 5.68 6.29 -1.34
C PHE A 131 4.66 6.16 -2.47
N VAL A 132 5.11 5.99 -3.71
CA VAL A 132 4.25 5.97 -4.89
C VAL A 132 3.82 4.54 -5.17
N PHE A 133 2.52 4.37 -5.38
CA PHE A 133 1.90 3.14 -5.87
C PHE A 133 1.16 3.44 -7.17
N PHE A 134 1.08 2.49 -8.08
CA PHE A 134 0.23 2.58 -9.26
C PHE A 134 -1.08 1.88 -8.97
N LYS A 135 -2.18 2.66 -8.99
CA LYS A 135 -3.53 2.16 -8.83
C LYS A 135 -4.03 1.63 -10.17
N LYS A 136 -4.27 0.32 -10.26
CA LYS A 136 -4.84 -0.32 -11.45
C LYS A 136 -6.28 -0.71 -11.14
N VAL A 137 -7.23 -0.17 -11.90
CA VAL A 137 -8.66 -0.45 -11.70
C VAL A 137 -9.07 -1.59 -12.61
N SER A 138 -9.88 -2.53 -12.11
CA SER A 138 -10.45 -3.62 -12.90
C SER A 138 -11.27 -3.06 -14.07
N GLY A 139 -11.44 -3.85 -15.14
CA GLY A 139 -12.28 -3.43 -16.28
C GLY A 139 -13.75 -3.16 -15.89
N ALA A 140 -14.24 -3.79 -14.81
CA ALA A 140 -15.58 -3.57 -14.27
C ALA A 140 -15.67 -2.36 -13.32
N GLY A 141 -14.53 -1.83 -12.83
CA GLY A 141 -14.48 -0.67 -11.96
C GLY A 141 -14.77 -0.92 -10.48
N ASP A 142 -14.98 -2.18 -10.09
CA ASP A 142 -15.34 -2.63 -8.75
C ASP A 142 -14.14 -2.90 -7.82
N HIS A 143 -13.00 -3.25 -8.41
CA HIS A 143 -11.78 -3.60 -7.70
C HIS A 143 -10.59 -2.79 -8.21
N PHE A 144 -9.56 -2.69 -7.39
CA PHE A 144 -8.28 -2.15 -7.81
C PHE A 144 -7.12 -2.82 -7.10
N GLU A 145 -5.96 -2.76 -7.74
CA GLU A 145 -4.69 -3.21 -7.20
C GLU A 145 -3.76 -2.00 -7.01
N LEU A 146 -2.85 -2.11 -6.05
CA LEU A 146 -1.84 -1.10 -5.76
C LEU A 146 -0.46 -1.74 -5.95
N GLU A 147 0.16 -1.49 -7.10
CA GLU A 147 1.51 -1.93 -7.40
C GLU A 147 2.53 -0.92 -6.86
N SER A 148 3.61 -1.36 -6.22
CA SER A 148 4.69 -0.48 -5.80
C SER A 148 5.35 0.17 -7.01
N ALA A 149 5.50 1.49 -6.99
CA ALA A 149 6.29 2.15 -8.01
C ALA A 149 7.78 1.87 -7.83
N MET A 150 8.30 1.76 -6.60
CA MET A 150 9.70 1.46 -6.34
C MET A 150 10.08 0.04 -6.79
N HIS A 151 9.19 -0.93 -6.56
CA HIS A 151 9.41 -2.34 -6.88
C HIS A 151 8.29 -2.87 -7.79
N ARG A 152 8.50 -2.86 -9.11
CA ARG A 152 7.49 -3.34 -10.07
C ARG A 152 7.19 -4.82 -9.87
N GLY A 153 5.94 -5.21 -10.11
CA GLY A 153 5.42 -6.56 -9.84
C GLY A 153 5.09 -6.85 -8.38
N TRP A 154 5.41 -5.95 -7.44
CA TRP A 154 5.06 -6.11 -6.02
C TRP A 154 3.83 -5.30 -5.67
N PHE A 155 2.88 -5.94 -4.97
CA PHE A 155 1.57 -5.37 -4.68
C PHE A 155 1.33 -5.22 -3.19
N PHE A 156 0.52 -4.23 -2.81
CA PHE A 156 -0.05 -4.16 -1.47
C PHE A 156 -1.14 -5.22 -1.32
N CYS A 157 -0.88 -6.23 -0.49
CA CYS A 157 -1.76 -7.36 -0.27
C CYS A 157 -2.18 -7.46 1.20
N THR A 158 -3.33 -8.07 1.44
CA THR A 158 -3.76 -8.50 2.77
C THR A 158 -3.52 -10.01 2.92
N SER A 159 -3.22 -10.47 4.13
CA SER A 159 -3.12 -11.92 4.42
C SER A 159 -4.48 -12.59 4.25
N ARG A 160 -4.54 -13.86 3.90
CA ARG A 160 -5.81 -14.60 3.84
C ARG A 160 -6.50 -14.62 5.20
#